data_AF-A0A0M3TUC7-F1
#
_entry.id   AF-A0A0M3TUC7-F1
#
_cell.length_a   1.000
_cell.length_b   1.000
_cell.length_c   1.000
_cell.angle_alpha   90.00
_cell.angle_beta   90.00
_cell.angle_gamma   90.00
#
_symmetry.space_group_name_H-M   'P 1'
#
loop_
_entity.id
_entity.type
_entity.pdbx_description
1 polymer ?
#
loop_
_entity_poly.entity_id
_entity_poly.type
_entity_poly.pdbx_seq_one_letter_code
_entity_poly.pdbx_strand_id
1 'polypeptide(L)'
;MRKVLLVASAVLAMGSVQANPFDALGCSGCHGAGGKSAIPTYPSLAKSARPDLDVVKALKDFQSGARVDPTMNAMAPMAAGQEQAIADYLAGQ
;
A
#
# COMPACT_ATOMS: atom_id res chain seq x y z
N MET A 1 -16.15 -19.08 -55.82
CA MET A 1 -15.27 -18.10 -55.15
C MET A 1 -15.68 -18.04 -53.67
N ARG A 2 -14.91 -18.64 -52.76
CA ARG A 2 -15.27 -18.80 -51.35
C ARG A 2 -14.63 -17.65 -50.56
N LYS A 3 -15.43 -16.66 -50.14
CA LYS A 3 -14.96 -15.54 -49.32
C LYS A 3 -14.74 -16.04 -47.89
N VAL A 4 -13.48 -16.11 -47.48
CA VAL A 4 -13.10 -16.43 -46.09
C VAL A 4 -13.08 -15.10 -45.32
N LEU A 5 -14.07 -14.88 -44.45
CA LEU A 5 -14.04 -13.78 -43.49
C LEU A 5 -13.13 -14.18 -42.33
N LEU A 6 -12.03 -13.45 -42.15
CA LEU A 6 -11.20 -13.47 -40.95
C LEU A 6 -11.91 -12.69 -39.85
N VAL A 7 -12.28 -13.37 -38.76
CA VAL A 7 -12.75 -12.72 -37.53
C VAL A 7 -11.54 -12.53 -36.63
N ALA A 8 -11.15 -11.28 -36.38
CA ALA A 8 -10.13 -10.96 -35.40
C ALA A 8 -10.76 -11.02 -34.00
N SER A 9 -10.44 -12.07 -33.24
CA SER A 9 -10.81 -12.16 -31.83
C SER A 9 -9.96 -11.17 -31.02
N ALA A 10 -10.57 -10.11 -30.52
CA ALA A 10 -9.95 -9.23 -29.54
C ALA A 10 -9.88 -9.95 -28.19
N VAL A 11 -8.67 -10.29 -27.75
CA VAL A 11 -8.43 -10.81 -26.40
C VAL A 11 -8.41 -9.62 -25.45
N LEU A 12 -9.47 -9.45 -24.65
CA LEU A 12 -9.43 -8.53 -23.50
C LEU A 12 -8.48 -9.12 -22.47
N ALA A 13 -7.31 -8.50 -22.31
CA ALA A 13 -6.44 -8.76 -21.19
C ALA A 13 -7.16 -8.31 -19.91
N MET A 14 -7.63 -9.28 -19.12
CA MET A 14 -8.07 -9.06 -17.75
C MET A 14 -6.83 -8.65 -16.95
N GLY A 15 -6.61 -7.35 -16.78
CA GLY A 15 -5.51 -6.83 -15.96
C GLY A 15 -5.64 -7.40 -14.55
N SER A 16 -4.66 -8.19 -14.13
CA SER A 16 -4.54 -8.63 -12.75
C SER A 16 -4.39 -7.39 -11.87
N VAL A 17 -5.26 -7.20 -10.89
CA VAL A 17 -5.07 -6.17 -9.87
C VAL A 17 -3.84 -6.59 -9.07
N GLN A 18 -2.68 -6.01 -9.32
CA GLN A 18 -1.53 -6.19 -8.44
C GLN A 18 -1.90 -5.61 -7.07
N ALA A 19 -1.81 -6.42 -6.02
CA ALA A 19 -2.00 -5.95 -4.66
C ALA A 19 -0.94 -4.88 -4.35
N ASN A 20 -1.38 -3.73 -3.82
CA ASN A 20 -0.43 -2.70 -3.40
C ASN A 20 0.38 -3.21 -2.17
N PRO A 21 1.61 -2.75 -1.96
CA PRO A 21 2.44 -3.23 -0.87
C PRO A 21 1.86 -2.99 0.53
N PHE A 22 1.07 -1.93 0.72
CA PHE A 22 0.44 -1.63 2.00
C PHE A 22 -0.58 -2.71 2.40
N ASP A 23 -1.42 -3.15 1.47
CA ASP A 23 -2.36 -4.25 1.73
C ASP A 23 -1.68 -5.62 1.73
N ALA A 24 -0.71 -5.84 0.82
CA ALA A 24 0.02 -7.10 0.72
C ALA A 24 0.80 -7.44 2.00
N LEU A 25 1.29 -6.42 2.73
CA LEU A 25 2.00 -6.57 3.99
C LEU A 25 1.06 -6.52 5.22
N GLY A 26 -0.25 -6.47 5.01
CA GLY A 26 -1.25 -6.49 6.09
C GLY A 26 -1.39 -5.19 6.89
N CYS A 27 -0.83 -4.08 6.40
CA CYS A 27 -0.86 -2.81 7.12
C CYS A 27 -2.28 -2.29 7.36
N SER A 28 -3.20 -2.56 6.43
CA SER A 28 -4.62 -2.18 6.53
C SER A 28 -5.37 -2.87 7.67
N GLY A 29 -4.86 -3.96 8.23
CA GLY A 29 -5.46 -4.64 9.38
C GLY A 29 -5.54 -3.75 10.63
N CYS A 30 -4.56 -2.88 10.83
CA CYS A 30 -4.54 -1.92 11.94
C CYS A 30 -4.80 -0.49 11.48
N HIS A 31 -4.24 -0.09 10.33
CA HIS A 31 -4.33 1.29 9.84
C HIS A 31 -5.55 1.55 8.95
N GLY A 32 -6.40 0.54 8.75
CA GLY A 32 -7.61 0.62 7.95
C GLY A 32 -7.37 0.58 6.44
N ALA A 33 -8.44 0.33 5.69
CA ALA A 33 -8.41 0.32 4.24
C ALA A 33 -7.92 1.68 3.70
N GLY A 34 -6.94 1.66 2.79
CA GLY A 34 -6.32 2.88 2.26
C GLY A 34 -5.66 3.75 3.35
N GLY A 35 -5.31 3.18 4.50
CA GLY A 35 -4.71 3.93 5.61
C GLY A 35 -5.69 4.84 6.35
N LYS A 36 -7.00 4.59 6.27
CA LYS A 36 -8.02 5.33 7.01
C LYS A 36 -8.53 4.47 8.17
N SER A 37 -7.92 4.62 9.34
CA SER A 37 -8.23 3.82 10.51
C SER A 37 -9.58 4.22 11.12
N ALA A 38 -10.40 3.24 11.48
CA ALA A 38 -11.60 3.42 12.28
C ALA A 38 -11.35 3.24 13.79
N ILE A 39 -10.14 2.81 14.17
CA ILE A 39 -9.76 2.49 15.55
C ILE A 39 -8.88 3.65 16.07
N PRO A 40 -9.30 4.42 17.09
CA PRO A 40 -8.57 5.60 17.55
C PRO A 40 -7.11 5.33 17.97
N THR A 41 -6.83 4.13 18.48
CA THR A 41 -5.49 3.72 18.91
C THR A 41 -4.51 3.54 17.75
N TYR A 42 -5.01 3.20 16.55
CA TYR A 42 -4.18 3.05 15.36
C TYR A 42 -4.35 4.27 14.46
N PRO A 43 -3.29 5.04 14.20
CA PRO A 43 -3.41 6.27 13.44
C PRO A 43 -3.76 5.97 11.98
N SER A 44 -4.59 6.82 11.38
CA SER A 44 -4.69 6.91 9.92
C SER A 44 -3.35 7.35 9.34
N LEU A 45 -3.01 6.81 8.17
CA LEU A 45 -1.78 7.06 7.42
C LEU A 45 -2.05 7.67 6.04
N ALA A 46 -3.31 7.64 5.58
CA ALA A 46 -3.73 8.29 4.33
C ALA A 46 -3.33 9.77 4.32
N LYS A 47 -2.78 10.27 3.21
CA LYS A 47 -2.33 11.66 3.08
C LYS A 47 -3.45 12.65 3.31
N SER A 48 -4.67 12.33 2.88
CA SER A 48 -5.86 13.15 3.14
C SER A 48 -6.20 13.31 4.63
N ALA A 49 -5.82 12.35 5.48
CA ALA A 49 -6.01 12.41 6.93
C ALA A 49 -4.77 12.95 7.68
N ARG A 50 -3.57 12.76 7.11
CA ARG A 50 -2.27 13.12 7.71
C ARG A 50 -1.36 13.80 6.68
N PRO A 51 -1.65 15.06 6.30
CA PRO A 51 -0.91 15.76 5.25
C PRO A 51 0.55 16.04 5.62
N ASP A 52 0.90 16.02 6.90
CA ASP A 52 2.24 16.25 7.44
C ASP A 52 3.06 14.97 7.60
N LEU A 53 2.44 13.79 7.49
CA LEU A 53 3.12 12.52 7.72
C LEU A 53 4.07 12.17 6.56
N ASP A 54 5.33 11.95 6.91
CA ASP A 54 6.32 11.28 6.06
C ASP A 54 6.36 9.79 6.43
N VAL A 55 5.71 8.97 5.59
CA VAL A 55 5.58 7.53 5.80
C VAL A 55 6.93 6.82 5.67
N VAL A 56 7.76 7.22 4.69
CA VAL A 56 9.08 6.61 4.47
C VAL A 56 9.96 6.84 5.68
N LYS A 57 10.02 8.08 6.17
CA LYS A 57 10.79 8.41 7.36
C LYS A 57 10.26 7.66 8.58
N ALA A 58 8.95 7.65 8.79
CA ALA A 58 8.35 6.95 9.93
C ALA A 58 8.71 5.46 9.95
N LEU A 59 8.60 4.76 8.81
CA LEU A 59 8.97 3.35 8.70
C LEU A 59 10.46 3.13 9.00
N LYS A 60 11.35 3.95 8.42
CA LYS A 60 12.80 3.87 8.67
C LYS A 60 13.18 4.17 10.12
N ASP A 61 12.51 5.13 10.74
CA ASP A 61 12.73 5.45 12.14
C ASP A 61 12.34 4.26 13.04
N PHE A 62 11.26 3.54 12.73
CA PHE A 62 10.88 2.33 13.47
C PHE A 62 11.84 1.16 13.20
N GLN A 63 12.28 0.97 11.95
CA GLN A 63 13.24 -0.07 11.59
C GLN A 63 14.59 0.11 12.29
N SER A 64 15.06 1.36 12.40
CA SER A 64 16.33 1.70 13.06
C SER A 64 16.24 1.82 14.58
N GLY A 65 15.02 1.90 15.12
CA GLY A 65 14.79 2.18 16.54
C GLY A 65 14.90 3.67 16.92
N ALA A 66 15.10 4.59 15.96
CA ALA A 66 15.05 6.03 16.20
C ALA A 66 13.66 6.50 16.67
N ARG A 67 12.61 5.76 16.29
CA ARG A 67 11.27 5.88 16.84
C ARG A 67 10.87 4.55 17.49
N VAL A 68 10.32 4.63 18.69
CA VAL A 68 9.98 3.45 19.50
C VAL A 68 8.46 3.36 19.69
N ASP A 69 7.89 2.26 19.21
CA ASP A 69 6.56 1.75 19.49
C ASP A 69 6.64 0.22 19.33
N PRO A 70 6.42 -0.59 20.40
CA PRO A 70 6.67 -2.03 20.35
C PRO A 70 5.99 -2.74 19.19
N THR A 71 4.78 -2.33 18.83
CA THR A 71 4.02 -2.89 17.71
C THR A 71 4.69 -2.51 16.39
N MET A 72 4.92 -1.23 16.13
CA MET A 72 5.50 -0.79 14.87
C MET A 72 6.97 -1.14 14.71
N ASN A 73 7.76 -1.25 15.78
CA ASN A 73 9.12 -1.79 15.68
C ASN A 73 9.12 -3.27 15.25
N ALA A 74 8.11 -4.05 15.63
CA ALA A 74 7.96 -5.43 15.16
C ALA A 74 7.45 -5.51 13.71
N MET A 75 6.62 -4.56 13.28
CA MET A 75 5.98 -4.59 11.95
C MET A 75 6.81 -3.91 10.85
N ALA A 76 7.48 -2.79 11.15
CA ALA A 76 8.19 -1.98 10.17
C ALA A 76 9.32 -2.72 9.41
N PRO A 77 10.01 -3.72 9.98
CA PRO A 77 10.97 -4.53 9.22
C PRO A 77 10.37 -5.27 8.01
N MET A 78 9.07 -5.59 8.03
CA MET A 78 8.40 -6.23 6.88
C MET A 78 8.27 -5.31 5.67
N ALA A 79 8.30 -3.99 5.90
CA ALA A 79 8.27 -2.98 4.86
C ALA A 79 9.64 -2.73 4.20
N ALA A 80 10.69 -3.45 4.62
CA ALA A 80 12.05 -3.26 4.12
C ALA A 80 12.12 -3.34 2.59
N GLY A 81 12.53 -2.24 1.95
CA GLY A 81 12.63 -2.13 0.50
C GLY A 81 11.29 -1.88 -0.20
N GLN A 82 10.20 -1.70 0.53
CA GLN A 82 8.87 -1.35 0.02
C GLN A 82 8.36 -0.01 0.60
N GLU A 83 9.16 0.70 1.41
CA GLU A 83 8.73 1.88 2.14
C GLU A 83 8.20 2.97 1.21
N GLN A 84 8.92 3.22 0.10
CA GLN A 84 8.49 4.21 -0.89
C GLN A 84 7.19 3.78 -1.58
N ALA A 85 7.06 2.51 -1.95
CA ALA A 85 5.85 2.02 -2.63
C ALA A 85 4.62 2.06 -1.71
N ILE A 86 4.81 1.82 -0.40
CA ILE A 86 3.77 2.03 0.61
C ILE A 86 3.40 3.51 0.73
N ALA A 87 4.40 4.39 0.79
CA ALA A 87 4.18 5.83 0.88
C ALA A 87 3.46 6.39 -0.35
N ASP A 88 3.83 5.94 -1.56
CA ASP A 88 3.21 6.35 -2.82
C ASP A 88 1.75 5.92 -2.90
N TYR A 89 1.44 4.69 -2.47
CA TYR A 89 0.06 4.23 -2.35
C TYR A 89 -0.74 5.14 -1.40
N LEU A 90 -0.23 5.38 -0.19
CA LEU A 90 -0.91 6.21 0.83
C LEU A 90 -1.00 7.70 0.44
N ALA A 91 -0.12 8.18 -0.44
CA ALA A 91 -0.19 9.53 -1.00
C ALA A 91 -1.41 9.72 -1.92
N GLY A 92 -1.89 8.64 -2.55
CA GLY A 92 -3.12 8.63 -3.35
C GLY A 92 -4.40 8.53 -2.52
N GLN A 93 -4.30 8.35 -1.20
CA GLN A 93 -5.44 8.12 -0.30
C GLN A 93 -5.76 9.32 0.58
#